data_AF-A0A968LNU9-F1
#
_entry.id   AF-A0A968LNU9-F1
#
_cell.length_a   1.000
_cell.length_b   1.000
_cell.length_c   1.000
_cell.angle_alpha   90.00
_cell.angle_beta   90.00
_cell.angle_gamma   90.00
#
_symmetry.space_group_name_H-M   'P 1'
#
loop_
_entity.id
_entity.type
_entity.pdbx_description
1 polymer ?
#
loop_
_entity_poly.entity_id
_entity_poly.type
_entity_poly.pdbx_seq_one_letter_code
_entity_poly.pdbx_strand_id
1 'polypeptide(L)' 'MLDDLVTPADRLFVRNNGLTPENPDPRTWTLEIGGESVIRPKTYTLAELKSKFTHHTYALTIECGA' A
#
# COMPACT_ATOMS: atom_id res chain seq x y z
N MET A 1 1.41 25.31 12.76
CA MET A 1 1.68 23.85 12.88
C MET A 1 0.37 23.18 12.55
N LEU A 2 0.32 22.32 11.51
CA LEU A 2 -0.84 21.92 10.69
C LEU A 2 -1.04 22.72 9.38
N ASP A 3 -0.04 23.47 8.94
CA ASP A 3 -0.11 24.31 7.72
C ASP A 3 0.54 23.63 6.50
N ASP A 4 1.09 22.43 6.67
CA ASP A 4 1.76 21.69 5.61
C ASP A 4 0.71 21.25 4.56
N LEU A 5 0.91 21.61 3.29
CA LEU A 5 0.00 21.22 2.19
C LEU A 5 -0.13 19.70 2.03
N VAL A 6 0.92 18.97 2.43
CA VAL A 6 0.94 17.52 2.54
C VAL A 6 1.43 17.18 3.94
N THR A 7 0.59 16.49 4.72
CA THR A 7 0.96 16.06 6.07
C THR A 7 2.26 15.24 6.04
N PRO A 8 3.31 15.66 6.77
CA PRO A 8 4.56 14.91 6.86
C PRO A 8 4.34 13.47 7.32
N ALA A 9 5.16 12.53 6.83
CA ALA A 9 4.97 11.10 7.06
C ALA A 9 5.01 10.69 8.54
N ASP A 10 5.80 11.40 9.36
CA ASP A 10 5.91 11.21 10.81
C ASP A 10 4.72 11.79 11.60
N ARG A 11 3.84 12.54 10.93
CA ARG A 11 2.62 13.14 11.48
C ARG A 11 1.34 12.58 10.87
N LEU A 12 1.43 11.65 9.92
CA LEU A 12 0.27 10.99 9.35
C LEU A 12 -0.48 10.21 10.43
N PHE A 13 -1.81 10.34 10.44
CA PHE A 13 -2.67 9.53 11.29
C PHE A 13 -2.45 8.03 11.00
N VAL A 14 -2.32 7.23 12.08
CA VAL A 14 -2.12 5.77 11.99
C VAL A 14 -3.28 5.05 12.66
N ARG A 15 -3.92 4.14 11.93
CA ARG A 15 -4.93 3.22 12.46
C ARG A 15 -4.58 1.79 12.10
N ASN A 16 -4.22 1.00 13.10
CA ASN A 16 -3.96 -0.44 12.96
C ASN A 16 -5.07 -1.26 13.65
N ASN A 17 -5.67 -2.23 12.95
CA ASN A 17 -6.68 -3.13 13.54
C ASN A 17 -6.06 -4.32 14.29
N GLY A 18 -4.82 -4.66 13.98
CA GLY A 18 -4.07 -5.75 14.59
C GLY A 18 -2.61 -5.37 14.76
N LEU A 19 -1.76 -6.38 14.97
CA LEU A 19 -0.32 -6.19 15.08
C LEU A 19 0.29 -5.92 13.69
N THR A 20 1.18 -4.95 13.62
CA THR A 20 1.98 -4.68 12.43
C THR A 20 2.96 -5.84 12.20
N PRO A 21 3.18 -6.29 10.95
CA PRO A 21 4.22 -7.26 10.65
C PRO A 21 5.60 -6.77 11.09
N GLU A 22 6.36 -7.62 11.79
CA GLU A 22 7.73 -7.31 12.19
C GLU A 22 8.71 -7.65 11.06
N ASN A 23 9.55 -6.68 10.69
CA ASN A 23 10.66 -6.86 9.75
C ASN A 23 10.31 -7.60 8.43
N PRO A 24 9.28 -7.18 7.68
CA PRO A 24 8.95 -7.84 6.42
C PRO A 24 10.12 -7.70 5.42
N ASP A 25 10.56 -8.82 4.81
CA ASP A 25 11.56 -8.78 3.73
C ASP A 25 10.87 -8.38 2.41
N PRO A 26 11.18 -7.20 1.84
CA PRO A 26 10.53 -6.74 0.62
C PRO A 26 10.82 -7.63 -0.61
N ARG A 27 11.86 -8.47 -0.54
CA ARG A 27 12.28 -9.35 -1.63
C ARG A 27 11.46 -10.64 -1.70
N THR A 28 10.90 -11.07 -0.57
CA THR A 28 10.08 -12.30 -0.50
C THR A 28 8.59 -12.00 -0.53
N TRP A 29 8.20 -10.74 -0.37
CA TRP A 29 6.80 -10.31 -0.38
C TRP A 29 6.17 -10.44 -1.78
N THR A 30 4.94 -10.95 -1.80
CA THR A 30 4.13 -11.11 -3.02
C THR A 30 2.72 -10.53 -2.86
N LEU A 31 2.17 -10.00 -3.96
CA LEU A 31 0.76 -9.65 -4.11
C LEU A 31 0.06 -10.75 -4.90
N GLU A 32 -0.99 -11.32 -4.32
CA GLU A 32 -1.89 -12.24 -5.02
C GLU A 32 -3.18 -11.51 -5.44
N ILE A 33 -3.56 -11.67 -6.71
CA ILE A 33 -4.84 -11.24 -7.25
C ILE A 33 -5.62 -12.52 -7.59
N GLY A 34 -6.61 -12.84 -6.76
CA GLY A 34 -7.45 -14.04 -6.87
C GLY A 34 -8.89 -13.77 -6.42
N GLY A 35 -9.67 -14.84 -6.22
CA GLY A 35 -11.07 -14.76 -5.80
C GLY A 35 -12.06 -15.23 -6.87
N GLU A 36 -13.34 -15.27 -6.50
CA GLU A 36 -14.41 -15.92 -7.28
C GLU A 36 -14.53 -15.41 -8.72
N SER A 37 -14.40 -14.11 -8.93
CA SER A 37 -14.55 -13.48 -10.26
C SER A 37 -13.25 -13.38 -11.06
N VAL A 38 -12.13 -13.88 -10.53
CA VAL A 38 -10.83 -13.78 -11.20
C VAL A 38 -10.65 -14.93 -12.20
N ILE A 39 -10.80 -14.61 -13.49
CA ILE A 39 -10.65 -15.58 -14.58
C ILE A 39 -9.23 -16.17 -14.65
N ARG A 40 -8.21 -15.34 -14.36
CA ARG A 40 -6.79 -15.73 -14.39
C ARG A 40 -6.08 -15.16 -13.16
N PRO A 41 -5.92 -15.95 -12.09
CA PRO A 41 -5.17 -15.53 -10.91
C PRO A 41 -3.75 -15.10 -11.27
N LYS A 42 -3.23 -14.12 -10.55
CA LYS A 42 -1.87 -13.62 -10.77
C LYS A 42 -1.17 -13.36 -9.44
N THR A 43 0.12 -13.64 -9.42
CA THR A 43 0.99 -13.30 -8.31
C THR A 43 2.14 -12.44 -8.82
N TYR A 44 2.48 -11.39 -8.07
CA TYR A 44 3.59 -10.49 -8.40
C TYR A 44 4.49 -10.29 -7.18
N THR A 45 5.80 -10.33 -7.40
CA THR A 45 6.77 -9.77 -6.45
C THR A 45 6.72 -8.24 -6.47
N LEU A 46 7.26 -7.60 -5.43
CA LEU A 46 7.39 -6.14 -5.41
C LEU A 46 8.23 -5.59 -6.59
N ALA A 47 9.25 -6.33 -7.03
CA ALA A 47 10.08 -5.96 -8.18
C ALA A 47 9.29 -6.00 -9.50
N GLU A 48 8.41 -7.00 -9.67
CA GLU A 48 7.53 -7.09 -10.84
C GLU A 48 6.49 -5.98 -10.86
N LEU A 49 5.92 -5.61 -9.70
CA LEU A 49 4.97 -4.50 -9.61
C LEU A 49 5.61 -3.18 -10.08
N LYS A 50 6.84 -2.90 -9.63
CA LYS A 50 7.57 -1.68 -10.01
C LYS A 50 7.99 -1.63 -11.48
N SER A 51 8.16 -2.77 -12.13
CA SER A 51 8.67 -2.85 -13.51
C SER A 51 7.58 -3.05 -14.57
N LYS A 52 6.49 -3.75 -14.24
CA LYS A 52 5.44 -4.12 -15.20
C LYS A 52 4.36 -3.04 -15.40
N PHE A 53 4.21 -2.13 -14.44
CA PHE A 53 3.10 -1.17 -14.43
C PHE A 53 3.60 0.28 -14.39
N THR A 54 2.87 1.17 -15.05
CA THR A 54 3.15 2.61 -15.03
C THR A 54 2.98 3.14 -13.60
N HIS A 55 3.99 3.85 -13.11
CA HIS A 55 3.90 4.54 -11.83
C HIS A 55 3.01 5.79 -11.95
N HIS A 56 2.06 5.94 -11.04
CA HIS A 56 1.21 7.12 -10.93
C HIS A 56 1.45 7.82 -9.59
N THR A 57 1.27 9.14 -9.56
CA THR A 57 1.47 9.94 -8.34
C THR A 57 0.29 10.88 -8.16
N TYR A 58 -0.33 10.83 -6.98
CA TYR A 58 -1.51 11.60 -6.61
C TYR A 58 -1.36 12.14 -5.18
N ALA A 59 -1.92 13.32 -4.92
CA ALA A 59 -2.10 13.85 -3.58
C ALA A 59 -3.53 13.52 -3.13
N LEU A 60 -3.68 12.48 -2.30
CA LEU A 60 -4.97 11.99 -1.83
C LEU A 60 -5.07 12.13 -0.30
N THR A 61 -6.26 12.51 0.18
CA THR A 61 -6.57 12.53 1.61
C THR A 61 -7.12 11.17 2.03
N ILE A 62 -6.60 10.62 3.13
CA ILE A 62 -7.13 9.42 3.78
C ILE A 62 -7.91 9.88 5.02
N GLU A 63 -9.23 9.65 5.01
CA GLU A 63 -10.13 9.98 6.11
C GLU A 63 -10.61 8.70 6.81
N CYS A 64 -10.63 8.71 8.15
CA CYS A 64 -11.19 7.63 8.94
C CYS A 64 -12.71 7.76 8.99
N GLY A 65 -13.45 6.70 8.68
CA GLY A 65 -14.93 6.74 8.63
C GLY A 65 -15.65 6.59 9.98
N ALA A 66 -14.92 6.55 11.10
CA ALA A 66 -15.43 6.31 12.44
C ALA A 66 -15.44 7.58 13.29
#